data_AF-A0A839ETS7-F1
#
_entry.id   AF-A0A839ETS7-F1
#
_cell.length_a   1.000
_cell.length_b   1.000
_cell.length_c   1.000
_cell.angle_alpha   90.00
_cell.angle_beta   90.00
_cell.angle_gamma   90.00
#
_symmetry.space_group_name_H-M   'P 1'
#
loop_
_entity.id
_entity.type
_entity.pdbx_description
1 polymer ?
#
loop_
_entity_poly.entity_id
_entity_poly.type
_entity_poly.pdbx_seq_one_letter_code
_entity_poly.pdbx_strand_id
1 'polypeptide(L)'
;MTFKQKLCLLAGASLVAFSSSAFADSTVRVTIAEYSKGTGPYFQEAAKAFEAANPDVKVQIEVVPWDSLQQKLTTDISAGANADLSIIGTRWLLDYVSEGIVAPLDEHIKPEFKARFIDTFLTPSVMNGKVYGLPIAASARAMYYNKDIFAKAGISTPPATWADFKTDAEKIKKLGGETYGFGLQGKEIETDVYFYYGMWSNGGEIVKDGKSGLDSKAAIETAKLYKSFIDEGLTQPGVTSYSREDVQNLFKQGKVATVITAPFLSGQIKTEAPKLNYGVAPIPAGPNGDKGTYGVTDSIVLFENSKNKEAAWKFLDFIFTAEQRTKFDKIEGFLPVNAEEAKDPYFADNADLKVFTSLLPNARFAPVIPGWEDIAKTTSNAVQKIYLGQGEAEATLKDAAAKINATLK
;
A
#
# COMPACT_ATOMS: atom_id res chain seq x y z
N MET A 1 16.09 -75.75 59.10
CA MET A 1 15.88 -74.38 59.59
C MET A 1 16.36 -73.40 58.53
N THR A 2 15.40 -72.79 57.83
CA THR A 2 15.37 -71.42 57.28
C THR A 2 16.57 -70.83 56.50
N PHE A 3 16.36 -70.83 55.18
CA PHE A 3 16.70 -69.82 54.15
C PHE A 3 17.10 -68.40 54.62
N LYS A 4 18.14 -67.82 54.02
CA LYS A 4 18.08 -66.53 53.28
C LYS A 4 19.42 -66.15 52.62
N GLN A 5 19.39 -66.07 51.28
CA GLN A 5 20.37 -65.43 50.42
C GLN A 5 20.39 -63.90 50.65
N LYS A 6 21.55 -63.26 50.54
CA LYS A 6 21.65 -61.83 50.21
C LYS A 6 22.65 -61.62 49.06
N LEU A 7 22.10 -60.95 48.05
CA LEU A 7 22.57 -60.70 46.71
C LEU A 7 23.36 -59.38 46.68
N CYS A 8 24.40 -59.32 45.83
CA CYS A 8 25.13 -58.10 45.46
C CYS A 8 24.22 -57.11 44.74
N LEU A 9 24.45 -55.80 44.94
CA LEU A 9 23.90 -54.73 44.11
C LEU A 9 24.99 -53.69 43.84
N LEU A 10 25.48 -53.68 42.59
CA LEU A 10 26.21 -52.56 42.00
C LEU A 10 25.22 -51.42 41.73
N ALA A 11 25.52 -50.23 42.24
CA ALA A 11 24.82 -49.00 41.85
C ALA A 11 25.54 -48.38 40.65
N GLY A 12 24.92 -48.49 39.47
CA GLY A 12 25.29 -47.72 38.27
C GLY A 12 24.63 -46.35 38.30
N ALA A 13 25.43 -45.30 38.13
CA ALA A 13 24.95 -43.93 38.00
C ALA A 13 24.43 -43.69 36.56
N SER A 14 23.13 -43.46 36.42
CA SER A 14 22.52 -42.98 35.17
C SER A 14 22.36 -41.47 35.25
N LEU A 15 23.16 -40.72 34.48
CA LEU A 15 22.90 -39.31 34.20
C LEU A 15 21.67 -39.22 33.27
N VAL A 16 20.54 -38.79 33.83
CA VAL A 16 19.39 -38.34 33.05
C VAL A 16 19.61 -36.87 32.72
N ALA A 17 19.97 -36.58 31.47
CA ALA A 17 19.95 -35.22 30.95
C ALA A 17 18.48 -34.80 30.79
N PHE A 18 17.96 -34.01 31.74
CA PHE A 18 16.72 -33.28 31.56
C PHE A 18 16.97 -32.17 30.53
N SER A 19 16.63 -32.44 29.27
CA SER A 19 16.36 -31.39 28.29
C SER A 19 15.09 -30.68 28.74
N SER A 20 15.23 -29.55 29.44
CA SER A 20 14.11 -28.66 29.72
C SER A 20 13.58 -28.13 28.39
N SER A 21 12.41 -28.60 27.98
CA SER A 21 11.62 -27.95 26.93
C SER A 21 11.34 -26.53 27.44
N ALA A 22 12.02 -25.53 26.86
CA ALA A 22 11.70 -24.13 27.11
C ALA A 22 10.27 -23.92 26.59
N PHE A 23 9.31 -23.80 27.51
CA PHE A 23 7.98 -23.29 27.16
C PHE A 23 8.14 -21.80 26.91
N ALA A 24 7.60 -21.29 25.80
CA ALA A 24 7.56 -19.85 25.55
C ALA A 24 6.68 -19.19 26.63
N ASP A 25 7.23 -18.18 27.31
CA ASP A 25 6.53 -17.44 28.37
C ASP A 25 5.53 -16.42 27.80
N SER A 26 5.71 -16.02 26.54
CA SER A 26 4.83 -15.09 25.84
C SER A 26 4.51 -15.54 24.41
N THR A 27 3.32 -15.23 23.93
CA THR A 27 2.91 -15.46 22.53
C THR A 27 2.43 -14.15 21.93
N VAL A 28 3.17 -13.62 20.96
CA VAL A 28 2.82 -12.44 20.17
C VAL A 28 1.99 -12.88 18.96
N ARG A 29 0.74 -12.44 18.88
CA ARG A 29 -0.12 -12.62 17.70
C ARG A 29 0.05 -11.42 16.77
N VAL A 30 0.21 -11.69 15.48
CA VAL A 30 0.42 -10.66 14.45
C VAL A 30 -0.53 -10.94 13.29
N THR A 31 -1.41 -9.99 12.98
CA THR A 31 -2.23 -10.04 11.77
C THR A 31 -1.55 -9.22 10.68
N ILE A 32 -1.28 -9.83 9.53
CA ILE A 32 -0.61 -9.17 8.41
C ILE A 32 -1.52 -9.09 7.18
N ALA A 33 -1.35 -8.01 6.42
CA ALA A 33 -1.87 -7.87 5.08
C ALA A 33 -1.13 -8.80 4.10
N GLU A 34 -1.84 -9.53 3.26
CA GLU A 34 -1.25 -10.18 2.09
C GLU A 34 -1.13 -9.15 0.95
N TYR A 35 0.10 -8.82 0.56
CA TYR A 35 0.40 -7.98 -0.60
C TYR A 35 0.74 -8.80 -1.83
N SER A 36 1.42 -9.93 -1.61
CA SER A 36 1.75 -10.93 -2.61
C SER A 36 1.85 -12.31 -1.96
N LYS A 37 2.05 -13.34 -2.79
CA LYS A 37 2.35 -14.69 -2.30
C LYS A 37 3.64 -14.77 -1.47
N GLY A 38 4.50 -13.74 -1.53
CA GLY A 38 5.73 -13.65 -0.76
C GLY A 38 5.53 -13.14 0.68
N THR A 39 4.42 -12.46 0.97
CA THR A 39 4.22 -11.76 2.25
C THR A 39 4.18 -12.73 3.43
N GLY A 40 3.30 -13.74 3.37
CA GLY A 40 3.18 -14.77 4.41
C GLY A 40 4.49 -15.51 4.68
N PRO A 41 5.13 -16.10 3.65
CA PRO A 41 6.42 -16.76 3.80
C PRO A 41 7.50 -15.88 4.44
N TYR A 42 7.59 -14.61 4.04
CA TYR A 42 8.54 -13.68 4.65
C TYR A 42 8.31 -13.53 6.16
N PHE A 43 7.08 -13.20 6.59
CA PHE A 43 6.79 -12.99 8.01
C PHE A 43 6.94 -14.27 8.84
N GLN A 44 6.64 -15.43 8.27
CA GLN A 44 6.87 -16.72 8.92
C GLN A 44 8.37 -17.02 9.10
N GLU A 45 9.20 -16.66 8.13
CA GLU A 45 10.65 -16.82 8.24
C GLU A 45 11.25 -15.82 9.26
N ALA A 46 10.80 -14.56 9.22
CA ALA A 46 11.20 -13.54 10.18
C ALA A 46 10.80 -13.93 11.62
N ALA A 47 9.59 -14.47 11.81
CA ALA A 47 9.13 -15.02 13.09
C ALA A 47 10.08 -16.13 13.58
N LYS A 48 10.40 -17.13 12.75
CA LYS A 48 11.32 -18.22 13.14
C LYS A 48 12.72 -17.73 13.50
N ALA A 49 13.26 -16.77 12.73
CA ALA A 49 14.56 -16.19 13.01
C ALA A 49 14.57 -15.42 14.34
N PHE A 50 13.49 -14.68 14.63
CA PHE A 50 13.31 -13.97 15.88
C PHE A 50 13.17 -14.93 17.07
N GLU A 51 12.33 -15.98 16.95
CA GLU A 51 12.12 -17.00 17.99
C GLU A 51 13.42 -17.75 18.33
N ALA A 52 14.28 -18.02 17.33
CA ALA A 52 15.58 -18.64 17.56
C ALA A 52 16.51 -17.78 18.44
N ALA A 53 16.39 -16.46 18.37
CA ALA A 53 17.13 -15.51 19.21
C ALA A 53 16.42 -15.16 20.53
N ASN A 54 15.12 -15.45 20.65
CA ASN A 54 14.26 -15.13 21.78
C ASN A 54 13.41 -16.37 22.15
N PRO A 55 14.01 -17.42 22.75
CA PRO A 55 13.33 -18.71 22.97
C PRO A 55 12.15 -18.63 23.97
N ASP A 56 12.02 -17.53 24.71
CA ASP A 56 10.93 -17.19 25.61
C ASP A 56 9.70 -16.57 24.91
N VAL A 57 9.82 -16.26 23.61
CA VAL A 57 8.76 -15.63 22.81
C VAL A 57 8.37 -16.53 21.65
N LYS A 58 7.05 -16.72 21.46
CA LYS A 58 6.47 -17.32 20.26
C LYS A 58 5.74 -16.26 19.43
N VAL A 59 5.86 -16.31 18.11
CA VAL A 59 5.19 -15.39 17.19
C VAL A 59 4.20 -16.16 16.30
N GLN A 60 2.95 -15.75 16.32
CA GLN A 60 1.89 -16.34 15.49
C GLN A 60 1.46 -15.35 14.42
N ILE A 61 1.71 -15.69 13.16
CA ILE A 61 1.33 -14.88 12.00
C ILE A 61 -0.01 -15.36 11.43
N GLU A 62 -0.96 -14.45 11.36
CA GLU A 62 -2.20 -14.61 10.61
C GLU A 62 -2.15 -13.76 9.35
N VAL A 63 -2.28 -14.38 8.18
CA VAL A 63 -2.25 -13.70 6.88
C VAL A 63 -3.68 -13.45 6.42
N VAL A 64 -3.99 -12.21 6.06
CA VAL A 64 -5.32 -11.79 5.62
C VAL A 64 -5.20 -11.01 4.31
N PRO A 65 -6.01 -11.32 3.28
CA PRO A 65 -6.05 -10.51 2.07
C PRO A 65 -6.29 -9.03 2.39
N TRP A 66 -5.53 -8.13 1.76
CA TRP A 66 -5.64 -6.68 2.02
C TRP A 66 -7.07 -6.16 1.94
N ASP A 67 -7.82 -6.59 0.92
CA ASP A 67 -9.18 -6.13 0.64
C ASP A 67 -10.20 -6.53 1.74
N SER A 68 -9.92 -7.58 2.52
CA SER A 68 -10.77 -8.02 3.63
C SER A 68 -10.20 -7.70 5.02
N LEU A 69 -8.98 -7.16 5.09
CA LEU A 69 -8.27 -6.89 6.32
C LEU A 69 -9.02 -5.94 7.24
N GLN A 70 -9.50 -4.81 6.70
CA GLN A 70 -10.19 -3.81 7.53
C GLN A 70 -11.44 -4.40 8.20
N GLN A 71 -12.28 -5.12 7.44
CA GLN A 71 -13.50 -5.72 7.95
C GLN A 71 -13.20 -6.73 9.07
N LYS A 72 -12.16 -7.54 8.89
CA LYS A 72 -11.70 -8.48 9.92
C LYS A 72 -11.22 -7.76 11.16
N LEU A 73 -10.35 -6.75 11.02
CA LEU A 73 -9.86 -5.98 12.16
C LEU A 73 -10.99 -5.31 12.93
N THR A 74 -11.96 -4.69 12.24
CA THR A 74 -13.16 -4.11 12.88
C THR A 74 -13.91 -5.16 13.71
N THR A 75 -14.08 -6.38 13.18
CA THR A 75 -14.75 -7.48 13.88
C THR A 75 -13.96 -7.91 15.12
N ASP A 76 -12.65 -8.11 14.97
CA ASP A 76 -11.79 -8.60 16.04
C ASP A 76 -11.62 -7.56 17.16
N ILE A 77 -11.48 -6.27 16.81
CA ILE A 77 -11.39 -5.15 17.75
C ILE A 77 -12.70 -5.03 18.53
N SER A 78 -13.84 -5.07 17.85
CA SER A 78 -15.17 -4.99 18.50
C SER A 78 -15.41 -6.13 19.48
N ALA A 79 -14.85 -7.31 19.19
CA ALA A 79 -14.90 -8.49 20.06
C ALA A 79 -13.84 -8.48 21.18
N GLY A 80 -12.90 -7.52 21.17
CA GLY A 80 -11.74 -7.50 22.06
C GLY A 80 -10.77 -8.67 21.84
N ALA A 81 -10.82 -9.30 20.66
CA ALA A 81 -10.08 -10.51 20.30
C ALA A 81 -8.93 -10.28 19.32
N ASN A 82 -8.71 -9.03 18.88
CA ASN A 82 -7.64 -8.61 17.98
C ASN A 82 -6.25 -9.10 18.43
N ALA A 83 -5.34 -9.21 17.46
CA ALA A 83 -3.95 -9.59 17.67
C ALA A 83 -3.18 -8.55 18.53
N ASP A 84 -1.92 -8.85 18.87
CA ASP A 84 -1.06 -7.88 19.55
C ASP A 84 -0.56 -6.80 18.57
N LEU A 85 -0.19 -7.24 17.37
CA LEU A 85 0.23 -6.37 16.26
C LEU A 85 -0.68 -6.55 15.06
N SER A 86 -0.88 -5.49 14.28
CA SER A 86 -1.44 -5.64 12.93
C SER A 86 -0.86 -4.65 11.94
N ILE A 87 -0.70 -5.09 10.69
CA ILE A 87 -0.61 -4.17 9.56
C ILE A 87 -1.98 -3.51 9.38
N ILE A 88 -1.99 -2.21 9.10
CA ILE A 88 -3.17 -1.41 8.79
C ILE A 88 -2.84 -0.43 7.66
N GLY A 89 -3.88 0.02 6.94
CA GLY A 89 -3.74 1.23 6.15
C GLY A 89 -3.48 2.42 7.08
N THR A 90 -2.44 3.22 6.84
CA THR A 90 -2.11 4.34 7.75
C THR A 90 -3.25 5.33 7.90
N ARG A 91 -4.10 5.44 6.87
CA ARG A 91 -5.32 6.26 6.88
C ARG A 91 -6.35 5.86 7.94
N TRP A 92 -6.34 4.62 8.42
CA TRP A 92 -7.23 4.14 9.50
C TRP A 92 -6.75 4.55 10.88
N LEU A 93 -5.50 5.00 10.99
CA LEU A 93 -4.85 5.21 12.29
C LEU A 93 -5.55 6.31 13.10
N LEU A 94 -6.15 7.32 12.46
CA LEU A 94 -6.84 8.39 13.20
C LEU A 94 -8.03 7.86 13.99
N ASP A 95 -8.89 7.09 13.34
CA ASP A 95 -10.06 6.51 13.96
C ASP A 95 -9.61 5.61 15.13
N TYR A 96 -8.60 4.77 14.90
CA TYR A 96 -8.07 3.86 15.93
C TYR A 96 -7.44 4.61 17.12
N VAL A 97 -6.74 5.71 16.88
CA VAL A 97 -6.19 6.56 17.95
C VAL A 97 -7.31 7.26 18.72
N SER A 98 -8.32 7.78 18.01
CA SER A 98 -9.45 8.48 18.63
C SER A 98 -10.31 7.58 19.52
N GLU A 99 -10.39 6.28 19.16
CA GLU A 99 -11.11 5.25 19.90
C GLU A 99 -10.25 4.55 20.97
N GLY A 100 -8.97 4.92 21.10
CA GLY A 100 -8.06 4.32 22.08
C GLY A 100 -7.68 2.86 21.78
N ILE A 101 -7.77 2.44 20.52
CA ILE A 101 -7.52 1.07 20.05
C ILE A 101 -6.03 0.76 19.98
N VAL A 102 -5.21 1.74 19.58
CA VAL A 102 -3.75 1.57 19.37
C VAL A 102 -2.92 2.25 20.46
N ALA A 103 -1.85 1.59 20.86
CA ALA A 103 -0.88 2.11 21.83
C ALA A 103 0.09 3.09 21.15
N PRO A 104 0.47 4.19 21.82
CA PRO A 104 1.61 4.99 21.39
C PRO A 104 2.90 4.17 21.52
N LEU A 105 3.84 4.37 20.60
CA LEU A 105 5.11 3.65 20.55
C LEU A 105 6.28 4.48 21.13
N ASP A 106 6.01 5.69 21.62
CA ASP A 106 7.04 6.66 22.03
C ASP A 106 7.89 6.21 23.22
N GLU A 107 7.37 5.32 24.08
CA GLU A 107 8.16 4.71 25.17
C GLU A 107 9.34 3.89 24.62
N HIS A 108 9.22 3.41 23.39
CA HIS A 108 10.23 2.60 22.74
C HIS A 108 10.94 3.31 21.57
N ILE A 109 10.27 4.25 20.91
CA ILE A 109 10.82 5.02 19.78
C ILE A 109 11.60 6.24 20.29
N LYS A 110 12.85 6.00 20.67
CA LYS A 110 13.82 7.06 20.92
C LYS A 110 14.24 7.77 19.61
N PRO A 111 14.83 8.98 19.66
CA PRO A 111 15.21 9.73 18.46
C PRO A 111 16.07 8.94 17.46
N GLU A 112 16.99 8.11 17.95
CA GLU A 112 17.83 7.23 17.13
C GLU A 112 17.02 6.19 16.35
N PHE A 113 15.96 5.65 16.94
CA PHE A 113 15.06 4.71 16.26
C PHE A 113 14.23 5.45 15.23
N LYS A 114 13.70 6.63 15.59
CA LYS A 114 12.91 7.47 14.68
C LYS A 114 13.70 7.88 13.43
N ALA A 115 14.99 8.19 13.59
CA ALA A 115 15.89 8.56 12.51
C ALA A 115 16.15 7.44 11.48
N ARG A 116 15.73 6.20 11.77
CA ARG A 116 15.79 5.09 10.81
C ARG A 116 14.78 5.26 9.68
N PHE A 117 13.70 6.02 9.86
CA PHE A 117 12.61 6.10 8.90
C PHE A 117 12.74 7.31 7.97
N ILE A 118 12.22 7.16 6.76
CA ILE A 118 12.02 8.28 5.86
C ILE A 118 10.82 9.10 6.33
N ASP A 119 11.05 10.39 6.62
CA ASP A 119 10.07 11.27 7.26
C ASP A 119 8.72 11.33 6.53
N THR A 120 8.72 11.34 5.19
CA THR A 120 7.49 11.38 4.38
C THR A 120 6.56 10.20 4.68
N PHE A 121 7.10 9.04 5.04
CA PHE A 121 6.30 7.84 5.35
C PHE A 121 6.01 7.69 6.84
N LEU A 122 6.85 8.22 7.72
CA LEU A 122 6.58 8.17 9.16
C LEU A 122 5.56 9.24 9.60
N THR A 123 5.62 10.43 9.02
CA THR A 123 4.80 11.59 9.42
C THR A 123 3.30 11.30 9.49
N PRO A 124 2.69 10.57 8.53
CA PRO A 124 1.27 10.22 8.61
C PRO A 124 0.88 9.37 9.83
N SER A 125 1.85 8.70 10.47
CA SER A 125 1.63 7.92 11.69
C SER A 125 1.85 8.70 13.00
N VAL A 126 2.14 10.01 12.90
CA VAL A 126 2.37 10.90 14.05
C VAL A 126 1.11 11.70 14.35
N MET A 127 0.58 11.57 15.57
CA MET A 127 -0.61 12.29 16.03
C MET A 127 -0.36 12.87 17.41
N ASN A 128 -0.66 14.16 17.60
CA ASN A 128 -0.43 14.87 18.86
C ASN A 128 1.02 14.70 19.40
N GLY A 129 2.00 14.67 18.48
CA GLY A 129 3.42 14.49 18.81
C GLY A 129 3.86 13.05 19.10
N LYS A 130 2.93 12.08 19.06
CA LYS A 130 3.18 10.67 19.37
C LYS A 130 3.16 9.80 18.12
N VAL A 131 4.02 8.78 18.06
CA VAL A 131 4.06 7.79 16.97
C VAL A 131 3.14 6.62 17.31
N TYR A 132 2.15 6.33 16.47
CA TYR A 132 1.18 5.25 16.70
C TYR A 132 1.32 4.05 15.76
N GLY A 133 2.20 4.15 14.76
CA GLY A 133 2.48 3.09 13.82
C GLY A 133 3.84 3.27 13.15
N LEU A 134 4.46 2.15 12.77
CA LEU A 134 5.70 2.14 12.01
C LEU A 134 5.41 1.83 10.55
N PRO A 135 5.88 2.64 9.58
CA PRO A 135 5.57 2.43 8.17
C PRO A 135 6.17 1.10 7.71
N ILE A 136 5.33 0.14 7.27
CA ILE A 136 5.75 -1.21 6.87
C ILE A 136 5.74 -1.39 5.34
N ALA A 137 4.94 -0.59 4.64
CA ALA A 137 4.90 -0.58 3.17
C ALA A 137 4.75 0.85 2.68
N ALA A 138 5.47 1.20 1.61
CA ALA A 138 5.37 2.50 0.99
C ALA A 138 5.40 2.41 -0.53
N SER A 139 4.62 3.28 -1.18
CA SER A 139 4.67 3.44 -2.63
C SER A 139 4.27 4.85 -3.05
N ALA A 140 4.65 5.22 -4.26
CA ALA A 140 4.08 6.32 -5.01
C ALA A 140 3.44 5.76 -6.29
N ARG A 141 2.72 6.60 -7.03
CA ARG A 141 2.12 6.22 -8.32
C ARG A 141 2.86 6.92 -9.46
N ALA A 142 3.25 6.15 -10.46
CA ALA A 142 3.89 6.65 -11.68
C ALA A 142 3.22 6.03 -12.91
N MET A 143 3.45 6.64 -14.07
CA MET A 143 2.96 6.13 -15.33
C MET A 143 3.96 5.13 -15.92
N TYR A 144 3.52 3.91 -16.14
CA TYR A 144 4.21 2.97 -17.02
C TYR A 144 3.74 3.19 -18.45
N TYR A 145 4.66 3.10 -19.41
CA TYR A 145 4.34 3.19 -20.84
C TYR A 145 5.03 2.08 -21.64
N ASN A 146 4.34 1.55 -22.64
CA ASN A 146 4.83 0.51 -23.53
C ASN A 146 5.59 1.18 -24.70
N LYS A 147 6.91 1.01 -24.71
CA LYS A 147 7.81 1.67 -25.68
C LYS A 147 7.54 1.21 -27.11
N ASP A 148 7.16 -0.05 -27.31
CA ASP A 148 6.90 -0.59 -28.64
C ASP A 148 5.59 -0.06 -29.23
N ILE A 149 4.55 0.10 -28.40
CA ILE A 149 3.29 0.73 -28.83
C ILE A 149 3.52 2.21 -29.14
N PHE A 150 4.28 2.91 -28.28
CA PHE A 150 4.65 4.31 -28.50
C PHE A 150 5.41 4.49 -29.82
N ALA A 151 6.44 3.66 -30.05
CA ALA A 151 7.22 3.71 -31.29
C ALA A 151 6.37 3.45 -32.54
N LYS A 152 5.45 2.46 -32.50
CA LYS A 152 4.51 2.20 -33.61
C LYS A 152 3.60 3.38 -33.90
N ALA A 153 3.17 4.11 -32.85
CA ALA A 153 2.36 5.32 -32.97
C ALA A 153 3.16 6.58 -33.34
N GLY A 154 4.48 6.48 -33.53
CA GLY A 154 5.36 7.60 -33.82
C GLY A 154 5.60 8.53 -32.62
N ILE A 155 5.49 8.02 -31.39
CA ILE A 155 5.70 8.75 -30.14
C ILE A 155 7.09 8.40 -29.60
N SER A 156 7.95 9.40 -29.41
CA SER A 156 9.34 9.21 -29.00
C SER A 156 9.59 9.41 -27.50
N THR A 157 8.70 10.12 -26.81
CA THR A 157 8.84 10.44 -25.38
C THR A 157 7.51 10.28 -24.65
N PRO A 158 7.50 9.89 -23.36
CA PRO A 158 6.27 9.86 -22.58
C PRO A 158 5.65 11.28 -22.48
N PRO A 159 4.31 11.40 -22.47
CA PRO A 159 3.64 12.70 -22.41
C PRO A 159 3.92 13.43 -21.10
N ALA A 160 4.25 14.72 -21.19
CA ALA A 160 4.54 15.56 -20.03
C ALA A 160 3.26 16.18 -19.41
N THR A 161 2.21 16.36 -20.22
CA THR A 161 0.93 16.95 -19.79
C THR A 161 -0.25 16.05 -20.14
N TRP A 162 -1.38 16.23 -19.44
CA TRP A 162 -2.62 15.50 -19.77
C TRP A 162 -3.13 15.81 -21.19
N ALA A 163 -2.81 16.97 -21.76
CA ALA A 163 -3.12 17.31 -23.14
C ALA A 163 -2.25 16.53 -24.14
N ASP A 164 -0.95 16.39 -23.86
CA ASP A 164 -0.06 15.52 -24.65
C ASP A 164 -0.50 14.06 -24.54
N PHE A 165 -0.88 13.64 -23.33
CA PHE A 165 -1.37 12.29 -23.07
C PHE A 165 -2.60 11.96 -23.92
N LYS A 166 -3.57 12.88 -24.00
CA LYS A 166 -4.74 12.73 -24.88
C LYS A 166 -4.34 12.58 -26.34
N THR A 167 -3.48 13.50 -26.81
CA THR A 167 -2.97 13.49 -28.19
C THR A 167 -2.27 12.18 -28.54
N ASP A 168 -1.48 11.65 -27.62
CA ASP A 168 -0.77 10.38 -27.80
C ASP A 168 -1.72 9.19 -27.77
N ALA A 169 -2.72 9.19 -26.89
CA ALA A 169 -3.76 8.16 -26.87
C ALA A 169 -4.57 8.13 -28.19
N GLU A 170 -4.85 9.29 -28.79
CA GLU A 170 -5.49 9.39 -30.11
C GLU A 170 -4.62 8.82 -31.24
N LYS A 171 -3.29 9.05 -31.22
CA LYS A 171 -2.36 8.43 -32.17
C LYS A 171 -2.34 6.91 -32.00
N ILE A 172 -2.32 6.43 -30.77
CA ILE A 172 -2.33 4.99 -30.45
C ILE A 172 -3.64 4.35 -30.95
N LYS A 173 -4.78 4.99 -30.74
CA LYS A 173 -6.08 4.52 -31.27
C LYS A 173 -6.05 4.33 -32.79
N LYS A 174 -5.34 5.19 -33.54
CA LYS A 174 -5.21 5.09 -35.01
C LYS A 174 -4.42 3.87 -35.48
N LEU A 175 -3.67 3.20 -34.60
CA LEU A 175 -3.04 1.91 -34.92
C LEU A 175 -4.07 0.80 -35.14
N GLY A 176 -5.29 0.95 -34.61
CA GLY A 176 -6.36 -0.04 -34.70
C GLY A 176 -6.12 -1.28 -33.83
N GLY A 177 -7.03 -2.25 -33.95
CA GLY A 177 -7.01 -3.47 -33.13
C GLY A 177 -7.43 -3.24 -31.68
N GLU A 178 -7.14 -4.21 -30.80
CA GLU A 178 -7.41 -4.13 -29.35
C GLU A 178 -6.26 -3.43 -28.58
N THR A 179 -5.73 -2.34 -29.12
CA THR A 179 -4.68 -1.53 -28.47
C THR A 179 -5.24 -0.17 -28.05
N TYR A 180 -5.19 0.13 -26.75
CA TYR A 180 -5.75 1.36 -26.19
C TYR A 180 -4.66 2.27 -25.62
N GLY A 181 -4.87 3.58 -25.65
CA GLY A 181 -3.89 4.54 -25.15
C GLY A 181 -3.74 4.51 -23.63
N PHE A 182 -4.87 4.38 -22.92
CA PHE A 182 -4.92 4.49 -21.46
C PHE A 182 -5.62 3.28 -20.82
N GLY A 183 -4.88 2.53 -20.01
CA GLY A 183 -5.45 1.59 -19.07
C GLY A 183 -6.09 2.33 -17.89
N LEU A 184 -7.41 2.47 -17.89
CA LEU A 184 -8.17 3.17 -16.86
C LEU A 184 -8.99 2.18 -16.02
N GLN A 185 -8.69 2.02 -14.73
CA GLN A 185 -9.59 1.26 -13.86
C GLN A 185 -10.81 2.09 -13.46
N GLY A 186 -11.91 1.42 -13.17
CA GLY A 186 -13.10 2.03 -12.60
C GLY A 186 -13.88 1.11 -11.68
N LYS A 187 -13.33 -0.05 -11.30
CA LYS A 187 -13.97 -0.98 -10.38
C LYS A 187 -13.56 -0.67 -8.95
N GLU A 188 -14.57 -0.35 -8.12
CA GLU A 188 -14.49 -0.27 -6.66
C GLU A 188 -13.24 0.46 -6.13
N ILE A 189 -12.34 -0.27 -5.46
CA ILE A 189 -11.16 0.22 -4.73
C ILE A 189 -10.18 0.95 -5.68
N GLU A 190 -9.61 2.06 -5.21
CA GLU A 190 -8.67 2.95 -5.93
C GLU A 190 -9.25 3.66 -7.18
N THR A 191 -10.56 3.58 -7.44
CA THR A 191 -11.20 4.39 -8.51
C THR A 191 -11.10 5.89 -8.21
N ASP A 192 -11.30 6.26 -6.96
CA ASP A 192 -11.03 7.58 -6.39
C ASP A 192 -9.56 7.99 -6.58
N VAL A 193 -8.61 7.09 -6.31
CA VAL A 193 -7.17 7.35 -6.46
C VAL A 193 -6.79 7.67 -7.91
N TYR A 194 -7.32 6.91 -8.88
CA TYR A 194 -7.13 7.21 -10.30
C TYR A 194 -7.65 8.59 -10.68
N PHE A 195 -8.80 8.98 -10.12
CA PHE A 195 -9.37 10.32 -10.33
C PHE A 195 -8.51 11.42 -9.69
N TYR A 196 -7.96 11.17 -8.50
CA TYR A 196 -7.16 12.16 -7.76
C TYR A 196 -5.88 12.56 -8.50
N TYR A 197 -5.27 11.70 -9.32
CA TYR A 197 -4.11 12.08 -10.15
C TYR A 197 -4.41 13.30 -11.02
N GLY A 198 -5.52 13.26 -11.77
CA GLY A 198 -5.94 14.37 -12.62
C GLY A 198 -6.42 15.56 -11.79
N MET A 199 -7.15 15.31 -10.70
CA MET A 199 -7.68 16.38 -9.85
C MET A 199 -6.57 17.22 -9.23
N TRP A 200 -5.54 16.57 -8.70
CA TRP A 200 -4.37 17.23 -8.12
C TRP A 200 -3.51 17.91 -9.19
N SER A 201 -3.36 17.29 -10.36
CA SER A 201 -2.70 17.91 -11.51
C SER A 201 -3.45 19.14 -12.05
N ASN A 202 -4.75 19.25 -11.78
CA ASN A 202 -5.56 20.43 -12.09
C ASN A 202 -5.62 21.46 -10.92
N GLY A 203 -4.82 21.28 -9.87
CA GLY A 203 -4.76 22.19 -8.72
C GLY A 203 -5.89 22.01 -7.70
N GLY A 204 -6.62 20.90 -7.76
CA GLY A 204 -7.64 20.54 -6.77
C GLY A 204 -7.05 19.88 -5.52
N GLU A 205 -7.87 19.71 -4.48
CA GLU A 205 -7.56 18.95 -3.28
C GLU A 205 -8.74 18.05 -2.91
N ILE A 206 -8.50 16.95 -2.17
CA ILE A 206 -9.60 16.05 -1.73
C ILE A 206 -10.47 16.75 -0.68
N VAL A 207 -9.80 17.40 0.28
CA VAL A 207 -10.41 18.24 1.30
C VAL A 207 -9.63 19.54 1.36
N LYS A 208 -10.35 20.67 1.39
CA LYS A 208 -9.79 22.01 1.54
C LYS A 208 -10.64 22.79 2.53
N ASP A 209 -10.00 23.37 3.56
CA ASP A 209 -10.67 24.16 4.59
C ASP A 209 -11.85 23.43 5.26
N GLY A 210 -11.70 22.13 5.52
CA GLY A 210 -12.74 21.29 6.12
C GLY A 210 -13.91 20.95 5.20
N LYS A 211 -13.79 21.21 3.88
CA LYS A 211 -14.83 20.90 2.88
C LYS A 211 -14.29 19.99 1.79
N SER A 212 -15.15 19.15 1.24
CA SER A 212 -14.88 18.34 0.06
C SER A 212 -14.48 19.22 -1.12
N GLY A 213 -13.38 18.86 -1.78
CA GLY A 213 -12.94 19.51 -3.02
C GLY A 213 -13.58 18.95 -4.28
N LEU A 214 -14.52 18.00 -4.19
CA LEU A 214 -15.20 17.44 -5.36
C LEU A 214 -16.06 18.47 -6.13
N ASP A 215 -16.53 19.53 -5.47
CA ASP A 215 -17.22 20.67 -6.12
C ASP A 215 -16.23 21.71 -6.70
N SER A 216 -14.93 21.44 -6.68
CA SER A 216 -13.97 22.37 -7.27
C SER A 216 -14.00 22.30 -8.80
N LYS A 217 -13.65 23.44 -9.44
CA LYS A 217 -13.39 23.49 -10.88
C LYS A 217 -12.39 22.41 -11.31
N ALA A 218 -11.35 22.18 -10.52
CA ALA A 218 -10.33 21.17 -10.80
C ALA A 218 -10.90 19.75 -10.85
N ALA A 219 -11.77 19.38 -9.91
CA ALA A 219 -12.43 18.07 -9.88
C ALA A 219 -13.38 17.91 -11.08
N ILE A 220 -14.20 18.92 -11.37
CA ILE A 220 -15.16 18.90 -12.49
C ILE A 220 -14.44 18.76 -13.84
N GLU A 221 -13.39 19.54 -14.09
CA GLU A 221 -12.63 19.46 -15.33
C GLU A 221 -11.87 18.13 -15.46
N THR A 222 -11.42 17.55 -14.34
CA THR A 222 -10.83 16.20 -14.33
C THR A 222 -11.84 15.13 -14.73
N ALA A 223 -13.06 15.19 -14.18
CA ALA A 223 -14.09 14.21 -14.50
C ALA A 223 -14.49 14.28 -15.97
N LYS A 224 -14.60 15.49 -16.53
CA LYS A 224 -14.82 15.70 -17.96
C LYS A 224 -13.67 15.14 -18.81
N LEU A 225 -12.42 15.40 -18.42
CA LEU A 225 -11.25 14.87 -19.12
C LEU A 225 -11.27 13.34 -19.16
N TYR A 226 -11.47 12.68 -18.02
CA TYR A 226 -11.45 11.21 -17.94
C TYR A 226 -12.64 10.61 -18.69
N LYS A 227 -13.82 11.23 -18.59
CA LYS A 227 -14.98 10.84 -19.39
C LYS A 227 -14.72 10.99 -20.89
N SER A 228 -14.00 12.03 -21.31
CA SER A 228 -13.61 12.20 -22.72
C SER A 228 -12.70 11.06 -23.22
N PHE A 229 -11.78 10.56 -22.39
CA PHE A 229 -10.98 9.37 -22.76
C PHE A 229 -11.86 8.14 -23.02
N ILE A 230 -12.89 7.95 -22.21
CA ILE A 230 -13.82 6.82 -22.34
C ILE A 230 -14.68 6.98 -23.60
N ASP A 231 -15.31 8.14 -23.77
CA ASP A 231 -16.24 8.40 -24.88
C ASP A 231 -15.57 8.39 -26.24
N GLU A 232 -14.32 8.86 -26.28
CA GLU A 232 -13.51 8.86 -27.49
C GLU A 232 -12.82 7.51 -27.72
N GLY A 233 -13.06 6.48 -26.89
CA GLY A 233 -12.49 5.14 -27.05
C GLY A 233 -10.97 5.11 -26.94
N LEU A 234 -10.41 5.99 -26.11
CA LEU A 234 -8.97 6.08 -25.82
C LEU A 234 -8.56 5.15 -24.67
N THR A 235 -9.53 4.62 -23.93
CA THR A 235 -9.37 3.58 -22.91
C THR A 235 -9.82 2.21 -23.41
N GLN A 236 -9.48 1.16 -22.68
CA GLN A 236 -10.15 -0.13 -22.84
C GLN A 236 -11.66 0.00 -22.55
N PRO A 237 -12.54 -0.77 -23.22
CA PRO A 237 -13.98 -0.68 -23.03
C PRO A 237 -14.40 -1.23 -21.66
N GLY A 238 -15.49 -0.70 -21.11
CA GLY A 238 -16.07 -1.19 -19.85
C GLY A 238 -15.18 -0.94 -18.63
N VAL A 239 -14.52 0.23 -18.54
CA VAL A 239 -13.54 0.56 -17.50
C VAL A 239 -14.01 0.25 -16.06
N THR A 240 -15.31 0.37 -15.78
CA THR A 240 -15.91 0.08 -14.46
C THR A 240 -15.93 -1.40 -14.07
N SER A 241 -15.61 -2.30 -15.00
CA SER A 241 -15.45 -3.73 -14.76
C SER A 241 -14.01 -4.15 -14.45
N TYR A 242 -13.04 -3.25 -14.65
CA TYR A 242 -11.62 -3.53 -14.47
C TYR A 242 -11.11 -2.96 -13.14
N SER A 243 -10.52 -3.84 -12.33
CA SER A 243 -9.71 -3.47 -11.17
C SER A 243 -8.33 -3.00 -11.58
N ARG A 244 -7.55 -2.53 -10.60
CA ARG A 244 -6.12 -2.22 -10.77
C ARG A 244 -5.35 -3.36 -11.41
N GLU A 245 -5.54 -4.57 -10.87
CA GLU A 245 -4.82 -5.76 -11.30
C GLU A 245 -5.20 -6.13 -12.74
N ASP A 246 -6.48 -6.02 -13.09
CA ASP A 246 -6.93 -6.30 -14.46
C ASP A 246 -6.26 -5.35 -15.47
N VAL A 247 -6.14 -4.06 -15.15
CA VAL A 247 -5.47 -3.09 -16.04
C VAL A 247 -3.96 -3.32 -16.09
N GLN A 248 -3.31 -3.69 -14.99
CA GLN A 248 -1.91 -4.12 -14.98
C GLN A 248 -1.69 -5.35 -15.87
N ASN A 249 -2.61 -6.31 -15.85
CA ASN A 249 -2.58 -7.49 -16.71
C ASN A 249 -2.75 -7.13 -18.18
N LEU A 250 -3.64 -6.18 -18.51
CA LEU A 250 -3.74 -5.65 -19.89
C LEU A 250 -2.44 -5.00 -20.35
N PHE A 251 -1.74 -4.27 -19.47
CA PHE A 251 -0.45 -3.66 -19.80
C PHE A 251 0.63 -4.72 -20.06
N LYS A 252 0.72 -5.74 -19.19
CA LYS A 252 1.62 -6.89 -19.36
C LYS A 252 1.37 -7.66 -20.66
N GLN A 253 0.11 -7.72 -21.10
CA GLN A 253 -0.30 -8.32 -22.37
C GLN A 253 -0.08 -7.42 -23.59
N GLY A 254 0.35 -6.16 -23.40
CA GLY A 254 0.53 -5.19 -24.48
C GLY A 254 -0.78 -4.70 -25.11
N LYS A 255 -1.91 -4.77 -24.39
CA LYS A 255 -3.22 -4.28 -24.86
C LYS A 255 -3.48 -2.81 -24.54
N VAL A 256 -2.77 -2.26 -23.54
CA VAL A 256 -2.82 -0.83 -23.22
C VAL A 256 -1.42 -0.23 -23.29
N ALA A 257 -1.31 0.98 -23.81
CA ALA A 257 -0.04 1.67 -23.99
C ALA A 257 0.47 2.31 -22.71
N THR A 258 -0.43 2.72 -21.82
CA THR A 258 -0.09 3.33 -20.52
C THR A 258 -0.94 2.77 -19.39
N VAL A 259 -0.39 2.72 -18.19
CA VAL A 259 -1.10 2.45 -16.93
C VAL A 259 -0.45 3.26 -15.81
N ILE A 260 -1.24 3.81 -14.88
CA ILE A 260 -0.71 4.53 -13.72
C ILE A 260 -0.77 3.62 -12.49
N THR A 261 0.38 3.21 -11.97
CA THR A 261 0.40 2.25 -10.87
C THR A 261 1.67 2.31 -10.03
N ALA A 262 1.83 1.33 -9.15
CA ALA A 262 2.86 1.25 -8.12
C ALA A 262 4.18 0.62 -8.63
N PRO A 263 5.26 0.70 -7.83
CA PRO A 263 6.58 0.19 -8.23
C PRO A 263 6.65 -1.34 -8.41
N PHE A 264 5.82 -2.10 -7.69
CA PHE A 264 5.81 -3.56 -7.75
C PHE A 264 5.53 -4.13 -9.14
N LEU A 265 4.87 -3.37 -10.03
CA LEU A 265 4.61 -3.80 -11.40
C LEU A 265 5.92 -4.07 -12.16
N SER A 266 7.01 -3.34 -11.88
CA SER A 266 8.32 -3.60 -12.50
C SER A 266 8.83 -5.02 -12.23
N GLY A 267 8.70 -5.48 -10.98
CA GLY A 267 9.02 -6.85 -10.57
C GLY A 267 8.11 -7.89 -11.24
N GLN A 268 6.80 -7.63 -11.28
CA GLN A 268 5.83 -8.50 -11.96
C GLN A 268 6.09 -8.60 -13.47
N ILE A 269 6.45 -7.51 -14.15
CA ILE A 269 6.80 -7.54 -15.57
C ILE A 269 8.03 -8.41 -15.79
N LYS A 270 9.06 -8.29 -14.94
CA LYS A 270 10.27 -9.10 -15.04
C LYS A 270 9.99 -10.60 -14.94
N THR A 271 9.01 -11.02 -14.16
CA THR A 271 8.65 -12.43 -13.97
C THR A 271 7.63 -12.94 -14.98
N GLU A 272 6.58 -12.15 -15.25
CA GLU A 272 5.40 -12.60 -16.00
C GLU A 272 5.37 -12.13 -17.45
N ALA A 273 6.04 -11.03 -17.78
CA ALA A 273 6.10 -10.46 -19.12
C ALA A 273 7.53 -9.98 -19.48
N PRO A 274 8.57 -10.83 -19.38
CA PRO A 274 9.98 -10.40 -19.47
C PRO A 274 10.39 -9.82 -20.83
N LYS A 275 9.55 -9.99 -21.86
CA LYS A 275 9.76 -9.44 -23.21
C LYS A 275 9.13 -8.06 -23.39
N LEU A 276 8.33 -7.59 -22.44
CA LEU A 276 7.68 -6.29 -22.53
C LEU A 276 8.73 -5.18 -22.44
N ASN A 277 8.84 -4.39 -23.51
CA ASN A 277 9.69 -3.21 -23.51
C ASN A 277 8.90 -2.01 -22.98
N TYR A 278 9.19 -1.60 -21.75
CA TYR A 278 8.48 -0.51 -21.08
C TYR A 278 9.43 0.57 -20.56
N GLY A 279 8.86 1.70 -20.14
CA GLY A 279 9.52 2.66 -19.27
C GLY A 279 8.56 3.17 -18.20
N VAL A 280 9.13 3.85 -17.21
CA VAL A 280 8.40 4.54 -16.14
C VAL A 280 8.63 6.05 -16.28
N ALA A 281 7.58 6.82 -16.10
CA ALA A 281 7.58 8.28 -16.19
C ALA A 281 6.68 8.89 -15.11
N PRO A 282 6.88 10.18 -14.76
CA PRO A 282 5.93 10.92 -13.95
C PRO A 282 4.50 10.86 -14.50
N ILE A 283 3.51 10.96 -13.62
CA ILE A 283 2.13 11.23 -14.03
C ILE A 283 2.09 12.58 -14.77
N PRO A 284 1.34 12.70 -15.89
CA PRO A 284 1.29 13.95 -16.63
C PRO A 284 0.81 15.14 -15.78
N ALA A 285 1.44 16.29 -15.97
CA ALA A 285 1.04 17.54 -15.31
C ALA A 285 -0.27 18.09 -15.90
N GLY A 286 -0.99 18.89 -15.14
CA GLY A 286 -2.14 19.62 -15.67
C GLY A 286 -1.75 20.95 -16.31
N PRO A 287 -2.73 21.76 -16.72
CA PRO A 287 -2.52 22.92 -17.58
C PRO A 287 -1.66 24.02 -16.95
N ASN A 288 -1.59 24.10 -15.62
CA ASN A 288 -0.79 25.09 -14.89
C ASN A 288 0.58 24.55 -14.44
N GLY A 289 0.95 23.33 -14.85
CA GLY A 289 2.18 22.67 -14.41
C GLY A 289 2.09 21.98 -13.04
N ASP A 290 0.93 22.05 -12.39
CA ASP A 290 0.63 21.29 -11.17
C ASP A 290 0.75 19.78 -11.44
N LYS A 291 1.29 19.06 -10.46
CA LYS A 291 1.56 17.63 -10.52
C LYS A 291 0.81 16.92 -9.40
N GLY A 292 0.31 15.72 -9.69
CA GLY A 292 -0.28 14.83 -8.70
C GLY A 292 0.35 13.45 -8.75
N THR A 293 0.86 12.97 -7.63
CA THR A 293 1.08 11.54 -7.40
C THR A 293 0.45 11.14 -6.08
N TYR A 294 0.01 9.89 -5.99
CA TYR A 294 -0.56 9.34 -4.78
C TYR A 294 0.47 8.52 -4.04
N GLY A 295 0.85 8.99 -2.85
CA GLY A 295 1.61 8.24 -1.88
C GLY A 295 0.71 7.26 -1.12
N VAL A 296 1.15 6.02 -0.97
CA VAL A 296 0.51 5.05 -0.08
C VAL A 296 1.50 4.68 1.00
N THR A 297 1.02 4.63 2.23
CA THR A 297 1.74 4.06 3.36
C THR A 297 0.80 3.15 4.13
N ASP A 298 1.28 1.96 4.45
CA ASP A 298 0.69 1.10 5.45
C ASP A 298 1.61 1.07 6.66
N SER A 299 1.03 0.91 7.84
CA SER A 299 1.73 0.91 9.11
C SER A 299 1.47 -0.39 9.86
N ILE A 300 2.44 -0.86 10.61
CA ILE A 300 2.21 -1.87 11.64
C ILE A 300 2.02 -1.16 12.98
N VAL A 301 0.96 -1.53 13.69
CA VAL A 301 0.54 -0.94 14.97
C VAL A 301 0.61 -1.94 16.11
N LEU A 302 0.78 -1.43 17.32
CA LEU A 302 0.60 -2.18 18.57
C LEU A 302 -0.77 -1.85 19.15
N PHE A 303 -1.58 -2.87 19.42
CA PHE A 303 -2.89 -2.66 20.02
C PHE A 303 -2.79 -2.39 21.53
N GLU A 304 -3.60 -1.45 22.02
CA GLU A 304 -3.58 -1.01 23.42
C GLU A 304 -3.96 -2.13 24.39
N ASN A 305 -4.85 -3.03 23.99
CA ASN A 305 -5.28 -4.15 24.82
C ASN A 305 -4.27 -5.33 24.88
N SER A 306 -3.17 -5.28 24.12
CA SER A 306 -2.13 -6.32 24.13
C SER A 306 -1.61 -6.57 25.54
N LYS A 307 -1.45 -7.86 25.88
CA LYS A 307 -0.81 -8.32 27.13
C LYS A 307 0.67 -8.63 26.95
N ASN A 308 1.18 -8.57 25.71
CA ASN A 308 2.54 -8.95 25.33
C ASN A 308 3.33 -7.75 24.75
N LYS A 309 3.04 -6.51 25.19
CA LYS A 309 3.58 -5.28 24.58
C LYS A 309 5.11 -5.29 24.42
N GLU A 310 5.85 -5.70 25.45
CA GLU A 310 7.32 -5.80 25.40
C GLU A 310 7.82 -6.81 24.35
N ALA A 311 7.22 -8.00 24.31
CA ALA A 311 7.59 -9.03 23.34
C ALA A 311 7.19 -8.62 21.90
N ALA A 312 6.03 -7.98 21.76
CA ALA A 312 5.56 -7.42 20.49
C ALA A 312 6.49 -6.30 19.99
N TRP A 313 6.94 -5.42 20.88
CA TRP A 313 7.92 -4.40 20.54
C TRP A 313 9.26 -4.99 20.10
N LYS A 314 9.80 -6.00 20.80
CA LYS A 314 11.03 -6.69 20.38
C LYS A 314 10.90 -7.26 18.97
N PHE A 315 9.76 -7.86 18.65
CA PHE A 315 9.50 -8.37 17.30
C PHE A 315 9.42 -7.23 16.27
N LEU A 316 8.75 -6.11 16.59
CA LEU A 316 8.74 -4.92 15.74
C LEU A 316 10.15 -4.40 15.46
N ASP A 317 10.98 -4.18 16.47
CA ASP A 317 12.36 -3.69 16.27
C ASP A 317 13.17 -4.63 15.36
N PHE A 318 13.03 -5.95 15.55
CA PHE A 318 13.68 -6.96 14.72
C PHE A 318 13.27 -6.87 13.24
N ILE A 319 11.96 -6.85 12.93
CA ILE A 319 11.49 -6.77 11.54
C ILE A 319 11.76 -5.41 10.89
N PHE A 320 12.11 -4.39 11.68
CA PHE A 320 12.50 -3.07 11.19
C PHE A 320 14.01 -2.92 10.99
N THR A 321 14.84 -3.91 11.32
CA THR A 321 16.27 -3.89 10.97
C THR A 321 16.46 -3.69 9.46
N ALA A 322 17.56 -3.03 9.07
CA ALA A 322 17.79 -2.72 7.66
C ALA A 322 17.79 -3.98 6.77
N GLU A 323 18.30 -5.11 7.29
CA GLU A 323 18.30 -6.40 6.62
C GLU A 323 16.87 -6.93 6.38
N GLN A 324 16.05 -6.98 7.44
CA GLN A 324 14.67 -7.47 7.34
C GLN A 324 13.83 -6.58 6.43
N ARG A 325 13.95 -5.26 6.58
CA ARG A 325 13.30 -4.28 5.70
C ARG A 325 13.67 -4.48 4.24
N THR A 326 14.98 -4.48 3.94
CA THR A 326 15.49 -4.69 2.59
C THR A 326 14.95 -5.98 1.98
N LYS A 327 14.89 -7.07 2.77
CA LYS A 327 14.35 -8.34 2.31
C LYS A 327 12.85 -8.24 2.00
N PHE A 328 12.06 -7.63 2.86
CA PHE A 328 10.62 -7.45 2.66
C PHE A 328 10.33 -6.62 1.41
N ASP A 329 10.94 -5.43 1.29
CA ASP A 329 10.62 -4.51 0.19
C ASP A 329 11.15 -5.02 -1.16
N LYS A 330 12.19 -5.86 -1.18
CA LYS A 330 12.60 -6.61 -2.37
C LYS A 330 11.59 -7.66 -2.81
N ILE A 331 10.95 -8.35 -1.86
CA ILE A 331 9.92 -9.36 -2.14
C ILE A 331 8.66 -8.68 -2.69
N GLU A 332 8.22 -7.61 -2.04
CA GLU A 332 6.96 -6.94 -2.39
C GLU A 332 7.10 -5.91 -3.52
N GLY A 333 8.32 -5.42 -3.78
CA GLY A 333 8.55 -4.36 -4.76
C GLY A 333 8.07 -2.99 -4.28
N PHE A 334 8.20 -2.71 -2.98
CA PHE A 334 7.86 -1.42 -2.37
C PHE A 334 9.04 -0.44 -2.38
N LEU A 335 8.74 0.82 -2.07
CA LEU A 335 9.76 1.82 -1.79
C LEU A 335 10.33 1.59 -0.39
N PRO A 336 11.63 1.84 -0.19
CA PRO A 336 12.25 1.68 1.12
C PRO A 336 11.61 2.67 2.09
N VAL A 337 11.29 2.21 3.28
CA VAL A 337 10.78 3.05 4.38
C VAL A 337 11.87 3.42 5.37
N ASN A 338 13.01 2.73 5.29
CA ASN A 338 14.18 2.92 6.15
C ASN A 338 15.33 3.60 5.39
N ALA A 339 16.02 4.54 6.05
CA ALA A 339 17.10 5.34 5.47
C ALA A 339 18.35 4.52 5.12
N GLU A 340 18.70 3.49 5.91
CA GLU A 340 19.80 2.59 5.58
C GLU A 340 19.42 1.60 4.48
N GLU A 341 18.20 1.10 4.52
CA GLU A 341 17.63 0.27 3.43
C GLU A 341 17.69 1.01 2.09
N ALA A 342 17.35 2.30 2.05
CA ALA A 342 17.38 3.10 0.83
C ALA A 342 18.76 3.20 0.16
N LYS A 343 19.85 2.85 0.87
CA LYS A 343 21.21 2.81 0.34
C LYS A 343 21.55 1.49 -0.35
N ASP A 344 20.74 0.43 -0.18
CA ASP A 344 20.98 -0.84 -0.87
C ASP A 344 20.91 -0.63 -2.41
N PRO A 345 21.83 -1.21 -3.20
CA PRO A 345 21.89 -1.02 -4.65
C PRO A 345 20.57 -1.32 -5.37
N TYR A 346 19.76 -2.24 -4.85
CA TYR A 346 18.43 -2.54 -5.41
C TYR A 346 17.52 -1.31 -5.45
N PHE A 347 17.62 -0.42 -4.46
CA PHE A 347 16.85 0.83 -4.42
C PHE A 347 17.64 1.98 -5.04
N ALA A 348 18.92 2.13 -4.67
CA ALA A 348 19.75 3.26 -5.06
C ALA A 348 20.12 3.29 -6.55
N ASP A 349 20.21 2.14 -7.22
CA ASP A 349 20.64 2.06 -8.63
C ASP A 349 19.51 1.74 -9.60
N ASN A 350 18.33 1.37 -9.10
CA ASN A 350 17.21 0.99 -9.94
C ASN A 350 16.55 2.20 -10.62
N ALA A 351 16.63 2.26 -11.95
CA ALA A 351 16.12 3.37 -12.75
C ALA A 351 14.61 3.56 -12.62
N ASP A 352 13.83 2.48 -12.48
CA ASP A 352 12.38 2.57 -12.31
C ASP A 352 12.05 3.16 -10.94
N LEU A 353 12.69 2.66 -9.87
CA LEU A 353 12.49 3.15 -8.50
C LEU A 353 12.93 4.62 -8.32
N LYS A 354 13.94 5.07 -9.07
CA LYS A 354 14.35 6.49 -9.12
C LYS A 354 13.22 7.40 -9.58
N VAL A 355 12.38 6.95 -10.52
CA VAL A 355 11.21 7.75 -10.94
C VAL A 355 10.26 7.90 -9.77
N PHE A 356 9.86 6.81 -9.10
CA PHE A 356 8.94 6.86 -7.96
C PHE A 356 9.46 7.72 -6.80
N THR A 357 10.73 7.55 -6.41
CA THR A 357 11.34 8.32 -5.32
C THR A 357 11.41 9.81 -5.65
N SER A 358 11.66 10.19 -6.91
CA SER A 358 11.64 11.60 -7.35
C SER A 358 10.26 12.26 -7.26
N LEU A 359 9.19 11.47 -7.19
CA LEU A 359 7.82 11.96 -7.08
C LEU A 359 7.39 12.20 -5.62
N LEU A 360 8.08 11.62 -4.64
CA LEU A 360 7.73 11.71 -3.22
C LEU A 360 7.61 13.14 -2.68
N PRO A 361 8.46 14.12 -3.07
CA PRO A 361 8.30 15.50 -2.61
C PRO A 361 6.96 16.15 -3.01
N ASN A 362 6.29 15.64 -4.05
CA ASN A 362 4.99 16.11 -4.51
C ASN A 362 3.87 15.08 -4.26
N ALA A 363 4.16 14.03 -3.49
CA ALA A 363 3.20 13.00 -3.18
C ALA A 363 2.16 13.51 -2.19
N ARG A 364 0.90 13.23 -2.50
CA ARG A 364 -0.23 13.45 -1.61
C ARG A 364 -0.73 12.09 -1.14
N PHE A 365 -1.12 12.01 0.11
CA PHE A 365 -1.62 10.78 0.74
C PHE A 365 -3.13 10.89 0.96
N ALA A 366 -3.77 9.76 1.26
CA ALA A 366 -5.10 9.78 1.87
C ALA A 366 -5.08 10.75 3.07
N PRO A 367 -6.00 11.73 3.13
CA PRO A 367 -6.23 12.50 4.33
C PRO A 367 -6.47 11.58 5.53
N VAL A 368 -5.75 11.83 6.60
CA VAL A 368 -5.93 11.16 7.88
C VAL A 368 -7.04 11.93 8.62
N ILE A 369 -8.30 11.58 8.32
CA ILE A 369 -9.53 12.26 8.79
C ILE A 369 -10.62 11.22 9.09
N PRO A 370 -11.59 11.52 9.98
CA PRO A 370 -12.65 10.58 10.31
C PRO A 370 -13.51 10.23 9.09
N GLY A 371 -13.92 8.96 9.00
CA GLY A 371 -14.82 8.50 7.93
C GLY A 371 -14.19 8.46 6.54
N TRP A 372 -12.84 8.42 6.43
CA TRP A 372 -12.13 8.42 5.16
C TRP A 372 -12.64 7.36 4.16
N GLU A 373 -12.93 6.14 4.61
CA GLU A 373 -13.40 5.08 3.72
C GLU A 373 -14.78 5.39 3.11
N ASP A 374 -15.68 6.05 3.86
CA ASP A 374 -16.96 6.49 3.32
C ASP A 374 -16.78 7.64 2.31
N ILE A 375 -15.79 8.50 2.53
CA ILE A 375 -15.41 9.58 1.60
C ILE A 375 -14.86 9.00 0.29
N ALA A 376 -13.92 8.05 0.39
CA ALA A 376 -13.33 7.35 -0.74
C ALA A 376 -14.41 6.61 -1.54
N LYS A 377 -15.27 5.85 -0.86
CA LYS A 377 -16.41 5.14 -1.47
C LYS A 377 -17.40 6.08 -2.15
N THR A 378 -17.72 7.21 -1.53
CA THR A 378 -18.60 8.23 -2.11
C THR A 378 -17.99 8.82 -3.38
N THR A 379 -16.68 9.07 -3.38
CA THR A 379 -15.93 9.54 -4.55
C THR A 379 -15.95 8.50 -5.67
N SER A 380 -15.57 7.25 -5.38
CA SER A 380 -15.56 6.15 -6.35
C SER A 380 -16.91 5.96 -7.02
N ASN A 381 -18.00 5.94 -6.24
CA ASN A 381 -19.36 5.81 -6.78
C ASN A 381 -19.74 6.97 -7.72
N ALA A 382 -19.37 8.21 -7.36
CA ALA A 382 -19.64 9.38 -8.18
C ALA A 382 -18.88 9.31 -9.51
N VAL A 383 -17.60 8.96 -9.46
CA VAL A 383 -16.73 8.80 -10.63
C VAL A 383 -17.23 7.68 -11.54
N GLN A 384 -17.63 6.52 -10.98
CA GLN A 384 -18.23 5.43 -11.74
C GLN A 384 -19.51 5.86 -12.46
N LYS A 385 -20.42 6.57 -11.77
CA LYS A 385 -21.66 7.08 -12.36
C LYS A 385 -21.37 7.97 -13.57
N ILE A 386 -20.32 8.81 -13.49
CA ILE A 386 -19.87 9.65 -14.59
C ILE A 386 -19.31 8.78 -15.73
N TYR A 387 -18.44 7.82 -15.45
CA TYR A 387 -17.88 6.91 -16.46
C TYR A 387 -18.95 6.12 -17.22
N LEU A 388 -20.01 5.70 -16.53
CA LEU A 388 -21.16 5.00 -17.12
C LEU A 388 -22.11 5.92 -17.91
N GLY A 389 -21.90 7.24 -17.90
CA GLY A 389 -22.82 8.21 -18.50
C GLY A 389 -24.16 8.31 -17.78
N GLN A 390 -24.22 7.88 -16.51
CA GLN A 390 -25.43 7.88 -15.69
C GLN A 390 -25.67 9.22 -14.96
N GLY A 391 -24.82 10.21 -15.18
CA GLY A 391 -24.98 11.56 -14.65
C GLY A 391 -23.96 12.53 -15.21
N GLU A 392 -24.36 13.79 -15.33
CA GLU A 392 -23.45 14.88 -15.70
C GLU A 392 -22.37 15.07 -14.64
N ALA A 393 -21.14 15.36 -15.08
CA ALA A 393 -19.96 15.43 -14.21
C ALA A 393 -20.14 16.44 -13.08
N GLU A 394 -20.58 17.65 -13.40
CA GLU A 394 -20.73 18.73 -12.42
C GLU A 394 -21.80 18.42 -11.37
N ALA A 395 -23.00 18.02 -11.80
CA ALA A 395 -24.09 17.69 -10.88
C ALA A 395 -23.73 16.50 -9.98
N THR A 396 -23.13 15.46 -10.56
CA THR A 396 -22.77 14.25 -9.82
C THR A 396 -21.70 14.51 -8.76
N LEU A 397 -20.67 15.30 -9.09
CA LEU A 397 -19.62 15.64 -8.13
C LEU A 397 -20.11 16.62 -7.06
N LYS A 398 -21.01 17.56 -7.39
CA LYS A 398 -21.66 18.44 -6.41
C LYS A 398 -22.47 17.65 -5.37
N ASP A 399 -23.26 16.69 -5.84
CA ASP A 399 -24.02 15.79 -4.96
C ASP A 399 -23.10 14.96 -4.05
N ALA A 400 -21.99 14.46 -4.60
CA ALA A 400 -20.99 13.72 -3.84
C ALA A 400 -20.29 14.62 -2.80
N ALA A 401 -19.92 15.84 -3.19
CA ALA A 401 -19.32 16.83 -2.29
C ALA A 401 -20.25 17.16 -1.12
N ALA A 402 -21.56 17.31 -1.36
CA ALA A 402 -22.54 17.55 -0.31
C ALA A 402 -22.62 16.40 0.71
N LYS A 403 -22.54 15.14 0.25
CA LYS A 403 -22.49 13.96 1.12
C LYS A 403 -21.21 13.90 1.94
N ILE A 404 -20.06 14.12 1.30
CA ILE A 404 -18.76 14.15 1.99
C ILE A 404 -18.73 15.28 3.03
N ASN A 405 -19.27 16.46 2.71
CA ASN A 405 -19.37 17.57 3.65
C ASN A 405 -20.27 17.27 4.87
N ALA A 406 -21.17 16.28 4.78
CA ALA A 406 -21.94 15.82 5.93
C ALA A 406 -21.12 14.85 6.81
N THR A 407 -20.23 14.06 6.21
CA THR A 407 -19.29 13.17 6.92
C THR A 407 -18.16 13.94 7.61
N LEU A 408 -17.73 15.08 7.05
CA LEU A 408 -16.64 15.91 7.60
C LEU A 408 -17.04 16.76 8.82
N LYS A 409 -18.34 16.85 9.13
CA LYS A 409 -18.87 17.60 10.28
C LYS A 409 -18.87 16.73 11.53
#